data_AF-A0AAT9GQ95-F1
#
_entry.id   AF-A0AAT9GQ95-F1
#
_cell.length_a   1.000
_cell.length_b   1.000
_cell.length_c   1.000
_cell.angle_alpha   90.00
_cell.angle_beta   90.00
_cell.angle_gamma   90.00
#
_symmetry.space_group_name_H-M   'P 1'
#
loop_
_entity.id
_entity.type
_entity.pdbx_description
1 polymer ?
#
loop_
_entity_poly.entity_id
_entity_poly.type
_entity_poly.pdbx_seq_one_letter_code
_entity_poly.pdbx_strand_id
1 'polypeptide(L)'
;MEKLIVIPILLILVLLSLISLSYFYPYIVGISVKLTNEKFYYDLVCFTLVVNVKKPFDCYYLINITGIKILNFTYNISNSFYIYSTHISKNISFNIPNNIANLISNETYVNMTLEIKVTIISSINTKVVRHYQIQGNFTNTYLEYLREAYL
;
A
#
# COMPACT_ATOMS: atom_id res chain seq x y z
N MET A 1 -20.90 12.63 -49.60
CA MET A 1 -19.48 12.22 -49.43
C MET A 1 -18.87 12.73 -48.12
N GLU A 2 -19.24 13.90 -47.62
CA GLU A 2 -18.66 14.48 -46.39
C GLU A 2 -18.86 13.64 -45.12
N LYS A 3 -20.03 13.00 -44.94
CA LYS A 3 -20.30 12.14 -43.76
C LYS A 3 -19.43 10.87 -43.68
N LEU A 4 -18.86 10.41 -44.80
CA LEU A 4 -18.06 9.17 -44.86
C LEU A 4 -16.62 9.37 -44.35
N ILE A 5 -16.11 10.62 -44.36
CA ILE A 5 -14.76 10.98 -43.90
C ILE A 5 -14.76 11.31 -42.40
N VAL A 6 -15.90 11.74 -41.85
CA VAL A 6 -16.03 12.09 -40.42
C VAL A 6 -15.80 10.87 -39.52
N ILE A 7 -16.35 9.70 -39.89
CA ILE A 7 -16.26 8.47 -39.10
C ILE A 7 -14.79 8.03 -38.85
N PRO A 8 -13.93 7.89 -39.87
CA PRO A 8 -12.54 7.47 -39.64
C PRO A 8 -11.72 8.49 -38.85
N ILE A 9 -11.94 9.80 -39.04
CA ILE A 9 -11.27 10.84 -38.24
C ILE A 9 -11.66 10.75 -36.77
N LEU A 10 -12.95 10.56 -36.50
CA LEU A 10 -13.47 10.42 -35.13
C LEU A 10 -12.90 9.17 -34.46
N LEU A 11 -12.75 8.08 -35.20
CA LEU A 11 -12.16 6.83 -34.72
C LEU A 11 -10.67 7.00 -34.37
N ILE A 12 -9.90 7.74 -35.18
CA ILE A 12 -8.50 8.08 -34.89
C ILE A 12 -8.40 8.93 -33.62
N LEU A 13 -9.27 9.93 -33.44
CA LEU A 13 -9.30 10.77 -32.23
C LEU A 13 -9.63 9.96 -30.97
N VAL A 14 -10.58 9.03 -31.05
CA VAL A 14 -10.88 8.12 -29.93
C VAL A 14 -9.67 7.25 -29.62
N LEU A 15 -9.00 6.71 -30.63
CA LEU A 15 -7.83 5.86 -30.42
C LEU A 15 -6.66 6.64 -29.77
N LEU A 16 -6.38 7.85 -30.25
CA LEU A 16 -5.35 8.73 -29.67
C LEU A 16 -5.68 9.13 -28.23
N SER A 17 -6.95 9.40 -27.93
CA SER A 17 -7.36 9.72 -26.56
C SER A 17 -7.24 8.52 -25.62
N LEU A 18 -7.58 7.30 -26.07
CA LEU A 18 -7.39 6.06 -25.29
C LEU A 18 -5.91 5.77 -25.00
N ILE A 19 -5.03 5.96 -25.98
CA ILE A 19 -3.58 5.82 -25.81
C ILE A 19 -3.06 6.85 -24.82
N SER A 20 -3.44 8.12 -25.00
CA SER A 20 -3.03 9.22 -24.11
C SER A 20 -3.49 8.97 -22.68
N LEU A 21 -4.75 8.57 -22.48
CA LEU A 21 -5.28 8.21 -21.17
C LEU A 21 -4.49 7.05 -20.55
N SER A 22 -4.19 6.00 -21.31
CA SER A 22 -3.42 4.85 -20.81
C SER A 22 -1.98 5.21 -20.41
N TYR A 23 -1.41 6.26 -21.01
CA TYR A 23 -0.09 6.78 -20.69
C TYR A 23 -0.08 7.70 -19.46
N PHE A 24 -1.01 8.67 -19.41
CA PHE A 24 -1.03 9.67 -18.34
C PHE A 24 -1.70 9.17 -17.05
N TYR A 25 -2.63 8.22 -17.15
CA TYR A 25 -3.41 7.74 -16.01
C TYR A 25 -2.57 7.25 -14.82
N PRO A 26 -1.51 6.42 -15.00
CA PRO A 26 -0.64 5.98 -13.90
C PRO A 26 0.00 7.13 -13.10
N TYR A 27 0.16 8.32 -13.69
CA TYR A 27 0.72 9.49 -13.02
C TYR A 27 -0.29 10.24 -12.15
N ILE A 28 -1.58 10.15 -12.47
CA ILE A 28 -2.64 10.92 -11.79
C ILE A 28 -3.53 10.07 -10.88
N VAL A 29 -3.52 8.74 -11.00
CA VAL A 29 -4.40 7.88 -10.21
C VAL A 29 -4.17 8.04 -8.71
N GLY A 30 -5.22 8.28 -7.93
CA GLY A 30 -5.14 8.27 -6.47
C GLY A 30 -5.13 6.82 -5.95
N ILE A 31 -4.15 6.51 -5.10
CA ILE A 31 -4.09 5.25 -4.35
C ILE A 31 -4.25 5.60 -2.89
N SER A 32 -5.25 5.01 -2.24
CA SER A 32 -5.46 5.15 -0.80
C SER A 32 -4.95 3.90 -0.10
N VAL A 33 -4.03 4.10 0.83
CA VAL A 33 -3.45 3.04 1.63
C VAL A 33 -3.72 3.36 3.10
N LYS A 34 -4.22 2.38 3.85
CA LYS A 34 -4.56 2.51 5.26
C LYS A 34 -4.14 1.27 6.04
N LEU A 35 -3.85 1.48 7.31
CA LEU A 35 -3.57 0.43 8.28
C LEU A 35 -4.77 0.27 9.21
N THR A 36 -5.06 -0.96 9.59
CA THR A 36 -6.06 -1.30 10.60
C THR A 36 -5.56 -2.47 11.45
N ASN A 37 -6.14 -2.64 12.64
CA ASN A 37 -5.77 -3.70 13.59
C ASN A 37 -4.26 -3.73 13.91
N GLU A 38 -3.68 -2.55 14.14
CA GLU A 38 -2.26 -2.36 14.43
C GLU A 38 -1.94 -2.89 15.84
N LYS A 39 -1.26 -4.03 15.91
CA LYS A 39 -0.95 -4.73 17.16
C LYS A 39 0.48 -5.24 17.16
N PHE A 40 1.07 -5.36 18.34
CA PHE A 40 2.31 -6.09 18.50
C PHE A 40 2.30 -6.98 19.75
N TYR A 41 3.02 -8.09 19.64
CA TYR A 41 3.21 -9.10 20.68
C TYR A 41 4.71 -9.25 20.90
N TYR A 42 5.27 -8.47 21.81
CA TYR A 42 6.72 -8.44 22.06
C TYR A 42 7.53 -8.10 20.78
N ASP A 43 8.01 -9.11 20.04
CA ASP A 43 8.76 -8.99 18.80
C ASP A 43 7.92 -9.19 17.53
N LEU A 44 6.70 -9.70 17.63
CA LEU A 44 5.82 -9.92 16.48
C LEU A 44 4.93 -8.69 16.24
N VAL A 45 5.08 -8.03 15.09
CA VAL A 45 4.22 -6.93 14.66
C VAL A 45 3.17 -7.46 13.69
N CYS A 46 1.91 -7.11 13.92
CA CYS A 46 0.75 -7.57 13.15
C CYS A 46 -0.15 -6.38 12.76
N PHE A 47 -0.60 -6.35 11.51
CA PHE A 47 -1.60 -5.39 11.05
C PHE A 47 -2.32 -5.88 9.80
N THR A 48 -3.43 -5.23 9.49
CA THR A 48 -4.14 -5.38 8.23
C THR A 48 -3.85 -4.17 7.35
N LEU A 49 -3.28 -4.41 6.18
CA LEU A 49 -3.07 -3.38 5.15
C LEU A 49 -4.26 -3.35 4.22
N VAL A 50 -4.96 -2.21 4.18
CA VAL A 50 -6.09 -1.95 3.29
C VAL A 50 -5.62 -1.03 2.18
N VAL A 51 -5.65 -1.53 0.93
CA VAL A 51 -5.26 -0.75 -0.24
C VAL A 51 -6.47 -0.61 -1.16
N ASN A 52 -6.81 0.63 -1.48
CA ASN A 52 -7.84 1.00 -2.44
C ASN A 52 -7.21 1.67 -3.66
N VAL A 53 -7.49 1.13 -4.83
CA VAL A 53 -7.01 1.64 -6.12
C VAL A 53 -8.20 1.91 -7.03
N LYS A 54 -8.14 3.00 -7.80
CA LYS A 54 -9.08 3.19 -8.90
C LYS A 54 -8.61 2.38 -10.10
N LYS A 55 -9.51 1.62 -10.73
CA LYS A 55 -9.22 0.78 -11.89
C LYS A 55 -10.11 1.13 -13.09
N PRO A 56 -9.97 2.32 -13.70
CA PRO A 56 -10.73 2.67 -14.89
C PRO A 56 -10.19 2.00 -16.16
N PHE A 57 -8.96 1.45 -16.15
CA PHE A 57 -8.34 0.73 -17.27
C PHE A 57 -7.36 -0.34 -16.74
N ASP A 58 -6.89 -1.27 -17.60
CA ASP A 58 -6.00 -2.42 -17.32
C ASP A 58 -4.62 -2.01 -16.75
N CYS A 59 -4.62 -1.43 -15.56
CA CYS A 59 -3.45 -1.19 -14.74
C CYS A 59 -3.30 -2.30 -13.72
N TYR A 60 -2.07 -2.76 -13.56
CA TYR A 60 -1.65 -3.69 -12.53
C TYR A 60 -0.90 -2.94 -11.45
N TYR A 61 -1.20 -3.26 -10.19
CA TYR A 61 -0.55 -2.65 -9.04
C TYR A 61 0.24 -3.72 -8.30
N LEU A 62 1.55 -3.49 -8.18
CA LEU A 62 2.43 -4.27 -7.31
C LEU A 62 2.71 -3.45 -6.06
N ILE A 63 2.29 -3.96 -4.91
CA ILE A 63 2.53 -3.35 -3.60
C ILE A 63 3.72 -4.08 -2.97
N ASN A 64 4.77 -3.32 -2.66
CA ASN A 64 5.93 -3.80 -1.93
C ASN A 64 6.01 -3.03 -0.62
N ILE A 65 5.84 -3.73 0.50
CA ILE A 65 6.20 -3.20 1.80
C ILE A 65 7.71 -3.35 1.88
N THR A 66 8.43 -2.24 1.99
CA THR A 66 9.90 -2.20 1.95
C THR A 66 10.52 -2.13 3.33
N GLY A 67 9.79 -1.61 4.31
CA GLY A 67 10.29 -1.52 5.67
C GLY A 67 9.31 -0.92 6.65
N ILE A 68 9.73 -0.91 7.91
CA ILE A 68 9.05 -0.27 9.03
C ILE A 68 10.06 0.57 9.81
N LYS A 69 9.65 1.77 10.17
CA LYS A 69 10.41 2.68 11.03
C LYS A 69 9.84 2.67 12.43
N ILE A 70 10.68 2.36 13.41
CA ILE A 70 10.35 2.27 14.84
C ILE A 70 11.43 2.99 15.63
N LEU A 71 11.06 3.93 16.51
CA LEU A 71 12.01 4.68 17.36
C LEU A 71 13.25 5.22 16.60
N ASN A 72 13.05 5.76 15.39
CA ASN A 72 14.08 6.24 14.44
C ASN A 72 14.93 5.20 13.72
N PHE A 73 14.76 3.92 14.00
CA PHE A 73 15.40 2.86 13.23
C PHE A 73 14.49 2.38 12.10
N THR A 74 15.05 2.17 10.90
CA THR A 74 14.32 1.57 9.77
C THR A 74 14.75 0.12 9.60
N TYR A 75 13.77 -0.78 9.56
CA TYR A 75 13.95 -2.21 9.36
C TYR A 75 13.34 -2.61 8.03
N ASN A 76 14.13 -3.28 7.21
CA ASN A 76 13.66 -3.75 5.93
C ASN A 76 12.74 -4.94 6.13
N ILE A 77 11.56 -4.85 5.53
CA ILE A 77 10.60 -5.93 5.42
C ILE A 77 10.47 -6.16 3.93
N SER A 78 10.49 -7.42 3.50
CA SER A 78 10.26 -7.74 2.10
C SER A 78 8.97 -8.53 2.01
N ASN A 79 7.88 -7.82 1.73
CA ASN A 79 6.60 -8.45 1.46
C ASN A 79 5.95 -7.78 0.25
N SER A 80 5.61 -8.57 -0.75
CA SER A 80 5.09 -8.08 -2.03
C SER A 80 3.84 -8.82 -2.44
N PHE A 81 2.85 -8.09 -2.94
CA PHE A 81 1.64 -8.69 -3.49
C PHE A 81 1.05 -7.84 -4.60
N TYR A 82 0.32 -8.50 -5.50
CA TYR A 82 -0.38 -7.86 -6.60
C TYR A 82 -1.82 -7.54 -6.22
N ILE A 83 -2.33 -6.40 -6.73
CA ILE A 83 -3.74 -6.05 -6.66
C ILE A 83 -4.33 -6.19 -8.06
N TYR A 84 -5.25 -7.13 -8.20
CA TYR A 84 -6.00 -7.36 -9.44
C TYR A 84 -7.40 -6.74 -9.40
N SER A 85 -7.90 -6.39 -8.21
CA SER A 85 -9.18 -5.75 -7.92
C SER A 85 -9.03 -4.23 -7.68
N THR A 86 -10.11 -3.56 -7.30
CA THR A 86 -10.09 -2.15 -6.83
C THR A 86 -9.78 -2.02 -5.33
N HIS A 87 -9.86 -3.13 -4.58
CA HIS A 87 -9.66 -3.16 -3.14
C HIS A 87 -9.02 -4.48 -2.72
N ILE A 88 -8.04 -4.40 -1.83
CA ILE A 88 -7.46 -5.55 -1.14
C ILE A 88 -7.29 -5.24 0.34
N SER A 89 -7.52 -6.26 1.16
CA SER A 89 -7.23 -6.28 2.58
C SER A 89 -6.31 -7.46 2.84
N LYS A 90 -5.11 -7.21 3.37
CA LYS A 90 -4.11 -8.24 3.59
C LYS A 90 -3.57 -8.15 5.01
N ASN A 91 -3.64 -9.27 5.73
CA ASN A 91 -2.96 -9.39 7.01
C ASN A 91 -1.47 -9.60 6.78
N ILE A 92 -0.67 -8.78 7.44
CA ILE A 92 0.79 -8.84 7.41
C ILE A 92 1.27 -8.99 8.84
N SER A 93 2.19 -9.92 9.01
CA SER A 93 2.93 -10.10 10.24
C SER A 93 4.40 -10.34 9.94
N PHE A 94 5.27 -9.83 10.81
CA PHE A 94 6.70 -10.05 10.76
C PHE A 94 7.30 -9.84 12.15
N ASN A 95 8.47 -10.43 12.36
CA ASN A 95 9.23 -10.22 13.58
C ASN A 95 10.18 -9.04 13.42
N ILE A 96 10.23 -8.19 14.44
CA ILE A 96 11.26 -7.16 14.58
C ILE A 96 12.45 -7.73 15.36
N PRO A 97 13.67 -7.24 15.12
CA PRO A 97 14.83 -7.62 15.91
C PRO A 97 14.65 -7.42 17.43
N ASN A 98 15.16 -8.38 18.22
CA ASN A 98 15.01 -8.39 19.68
C ASN A 98 15.53 -7.13 20.38
N ASN A 99 16.56 -6.48 19.82
CA ASN A 99 17.09 -5.23 20.37
C ASN A 99 16.06 -4.10 20.35
N ILE A 100 15.14 -4.06 19.37
CA ILE A 100 14.04 -3.09 19.35
C ILE A 100 12.90 -3.59 20.22
N ALA A 101 12.55 -4.87 20.11
CA ALA A 101 11.46 -5.47 20.89
C ALA A 101 11.66 -5.19 22.38
N ASN A 102 12.88 -5.32 22.88
CA ASN A 102 13.24 -4.99 24.26
C ASN A 102 13.11 -3.49 24.60
N LEU A 103 13.28 -2.59 23.64
CA LEU A 103 13.10 -1.15 23.84
C LEU A 103 11.61 -0.77 23.90
N ILE A 104 10.74 -1.53 23.23
CA ILE A 104 9.31 -1.25 23.15
C ILE A 104 8.44 -2.16 24.03
N SER A 105 9.02 -3.18 24.68
CA SER A 105 8.25 -4.22 25.37
C SER A 105 7.39 -3.70 26.51
N ASN A 106 7.80 -2.59 27.12
CA ASN A 106 7.12 -1.96 28.26
C ASN A 106 6.19 -0.82 27.84
N GLU A 107 6.15 -0.48 26.54
CA GLU A 107 5.28 0.55 26.01
C GLU A 107 3.90 -0.04 25.69
N THR A 108 2.84 0.66 26.11
CA THR A 108 1.44 0.24 25.82
C THR A 108 1.06 0.49 24.37
N TYR A 109 1.64 1.51 23.75
CA TYR A 109 1.45 1.83 22.35
C TYR A 109 2.75 2.37 21.75
N VAL A 110 2.98 2.07 20.47
CA VAL A 110 4.17 2.52 19.74
C VAL A 110 3.76 2.99 18.36
N ASN A 111 4.16 4.23 18.04
CA ASN A 111 4.03 4.75 16.69
C ASN A 111 5.07 4.08 15.79
N MET A 112 4.58 3.41 14.74
CA MET A 112 5.43 2.81 13.72
C MET A 112 5.04 3.34 12.34
N THR A 113 6.01 3.59 11.48
CA THR A 113 5.77 4.07 10.11
C THR A 113 6.13 2.99 9.11
N LEU A 114 5.17 2.52 8.33
CA LEU A 114 5.41 1.57 7.24
C LEU A 114 5.82 2.30 5.96
N GLU A 115 6.87 1.79 5.34
CA GLU A 115 7.35 2.24 4.04
C GLU A 115 6.84 1.29 2.96
N ILE A 116 6.10 1.85 2.01
CA ILE A 116 5.42 1.10 0.96
C ILE A 116 5.77 1.69 -0.39
N LYS A 117 6.28 0.84 -1.27
CA LYS A 117 6.52 1.14 -2.68
C LYS A 117 5.41 0.52 -3.51
N VAL A 118 4.65 1.35 -4.20
CA VAL A 118 3.61 0.92 -5.15
C VAL A 118 4.11 1.12 -6.57
N THR A 119 4.18 0.04 -7.33
CA THR A 119 4.50 0.07 -8.76
C THR A 119 3.23 -0.11 -9.56
N ILE A 120 2.91 0.89 -10.38
CA ILE A 120 1.75 0.93 -11.26
C ILE A 120 2.24 0.60 -12.67
N ILE A 121 1.66 -0.40 -13.30
CA ILE A 121 2.01 -0.85 -14.65
C ILE A 121 0.76 -0.74 -15.51
N SER A 122 0.76 0.13 -16.53
CA SER A 122 -0.37 0.23 -17.47
C SER A 122 -0.32 -0.84 -18.55
N SER A 123 -1.42 -1.02 -19.27
CA SER A 123 -1.56 -1.94 -20.41
C SER A 123 -0.60 -1.64 -21.57
N ILE A 124 -0.17 -0.39 -21.72
CA ILE A 124 0.87 0.02 -22.69
C ILE A 124 2.29 -0.03 -22.09
N ASN A 125 2.46 -0.74 -20.97
CA ASN A 125 3.72 -0.96 -20.26
C ASN A 125 4.38 0.32 -19.70
N THR A 126 3.61 1.39 -19.48
CA THR A 126 4.09 2.55 -18.70
C THR A 126 4.22 2.13 -17.25
N LYS A 127 5.41 2.35 -16.66
CA LYS A 127 5.70 2.01 -15.26
C LYS A 127 5.87 3.28 -14.45
N VAL A 128 5.06 3.44 -13.42
CA VAL A 128 5.16 4.55 -12.45
C VAL A 128 5.34 3.96 -11.06
N VAL A 129 6.36 4.43 -10.36
CA VAL A 129 6.67 4.01 -8.99
C VAL A 129 6.30 5.14 -8.05
N ARG A 130 5.60 4.81 -6.96
CA ARG A 130 5.23 5.75 -5.91
C ARG A 130 5.64 5.20 -4.55
N HIS A 131 6.05 6.11 -3.68
CA HIS A 131 6.50 5.80 -2.33
C HIS A 131 5.51 6.41 -1.34
N TYR A 132 5.07 5.60 -0.39
CA TYR A 132 4.13 5.96 0.67
C TYR A 132 4.77 5.67 2.02
N GLN A 133 4.53 6.57 2.96
CA GLN A 133 4.85 6.39 4.37
C GLN A 133 3.54 6.49 5.14
N ILE A 134 3.22 5.45 5.91
CA ILE A 134 1.96 5.35 6.64
C ILE A 134 2.26 5.10 8.09
N GLN A 135 1.85 6.02 8.93
CA GLN A 135 1.99 5.90 10.37
C GLN A 135 0.78 5.16 10.94
N GLY A 136 1.06 4.20 11.82
CA GLY A 136 0.08 3.52 12.66
C GLY A 136 0.51 3.58 14.13
N ASN A 137 -0.46 3.54 15.04
CA ASN A 137 -0.24 3.46 16.47
C ASN A 137 -0.52 2.03 16.93
N PHE A 138 0.54 1.24 17.08
CA PHE A 138 0.47 -0.18 17.37
C PHE A 138 0.28 -0.41 18.87
N THR A 139 -0.77 -1.14 19.25
CA THR A 139 -1.05 -1.46 20.66
C THR A 139 -0.33 -2.72 21.10
N ASN A 140 0.26 -2.69 22.30
CA ASN A 140 0.86 -3.84 22.94
C ASN A 140 -0.22 -4.74 23.55
N THR A 141 -0.56 -5.80 22.83
CA THR A 141 -1.67 -6.67 23.24
C THR A 141 -1.34 -7.48 24.50
N TYR A 142 -0.05 -7.72 24.78
CA TYR A 142 0.36 -8.44 26.00
C TYR A 142 0.17 -7.59 27.25
N LEU A 143 0.62 -6.33 27.23
CA LEU A 143 0.40 -5.41 28.35
C LEU A 143 -1.07 -5.06 28.54
N GLU A 144 -1.83 -4.94 27.46
CA GLU A 144 -3.27 -4.72 27.51
C GLU A 144 -3.98 -5.89 28.22
N TYR A 145 -3.64 -7.12 27.87
CA TYR A 145 -4.16 -8.32 28.54
C TYR A 145 -3.80 -8.36 30.04
N LEU A 146 -2.53 -8.07 30.40
CA LEU A 146 -2.15 -8.00 31.81
C LEU A 146 -2.95 -6.92 32.54
N ARG A 147 -3.17 -5.76 31.93
CA ARG A 147 -3.97 -4.69 32.53
C ARG A 147 -5.41 -5.12 32.78
N GLU A 148 -6.01 -5.87 31.86
CA GLU A 148 -7.38 -6.41 32.01
C GLU A 148 -7.48 -7.54 33.04
N ALA A 149 -6.43 -8.34 33.20
CA ALA A 149 -6.43 -9.46 34.15
C ALA A 149 -6.24 -9.03 35.62
N TYR A 150 -5.62 -7.86 35.85
CA TYR A 150 -5.27 -7.36 37.18
C TYR A 150 -6.04 -6.09 37.61
N LEU A 151 -7.01 -5.63 36.81
CA LEU A 151 -7.99 -4.58 37.16
C LEU A 151 -9.37 -5.19 37.38
#